data_AF-A0A380FEY4-F1
#
_entry.id   AF-A0A380FEY4-F1
#
_cell.length_a   1.000
_cell.length_b   1.000
_cell.length_c   1.000
_cell.angle_alpha   90.00
_cell.angle_beta   90.00
_cell.angle_gamma   90.00
#
_symmetry.space_group_name_H-M   'P 1'
#
loop_
_entity.id
_entity.type
_entity.pdbx_description
1 polymer ?
#
loop_
_entity_poly.entity_id
_entity_poly.type
_entity_poly.pdbx_seq_one_letter_code
_entity_poly.pdbx_strand_id
1 'polypeptide(L)'
;MQGGAQFGYILLFVILLSSLSAMLLQSMTVRLGIATGMDLAQATKHYLNKPMSFIFWIIAELAIIATDIAEVIGSAIALDLLFDIPLLVGALITVLDVFLLLFIMRFGFRKIEAIVGTLIFYCTGYFYI
;
A
#
# COMPACT_ATOMS: atom_id res chain seq x y z
N MET A 1 -11.67 12.30 1.69
CA MET A 1 -12.21 13.38 0.83
C MET A 1 -12.30 14.70 1.60
N GLN A 2 -11.19 15.23 2.09
CA GLN A 2 -11.17 16.51 2.85
C GLN A 2 -10.33 17.59 2.15
N GLY A 3 -9.20 17.22 1.54
CA GLY A 3 -8.36 18.18 0.83
C GLY A 3 -9.06 18.89 -0.35
N GLY A 4 -9.57 18.13 -1.33
CA GLY A 4 -10.18 18.71 -2.54
C GLY A 4 -11.45 19.53 -2.29
N ALA A 5 -12.20 19.19 -1.23
CA ALA A 5 -13.42 19.90 -0.84
C ALA A 5 -13.16 21.22 -0.10
N GLN A 6 -11.99 21.39 0.54
CA GLN A 6 -11.63 22.61 1.29
C GLN A 6 -10.61 23.52 0.58
N PHE A 7 -9.72 23.00 -0.26
CA PHE A 7 -8.59 23.76 -0.82
C PHE A 7 -8.54 23.80 -2.37
N GLY A 8 -9.54 23.25 -3.06
CA GLY A 8 -9.64 23.30 -4.51
C GLY A 8 -8.44 22.66 -5.24
N TYR A 9 -8.06 23.24 -6.39
CA TYR A 9 -7.03 22.71 -7.30
C TYR A 9 -5.58 22.78 -6.78
N ILE A 10 -5.31 23.48 -5.67
CA ILE A 10 -3.95 23.65 -5.12
C ILE A 10 -3.33 22.31 -4.71
N LEU A 11 -4.16 21.37 -4.26
CA LEU A 11 -3.70 20.03 -3.87
C LEU A 11 -3.31 19.15 -5.06
N LEU A 12 -3.78 19.45 -6.28
CA LEU A 12 -3.38 18.66 -7.46
C LEU A 12 -1.89 18.77 -7.73
N PHE A 13 -1.30 19.95 -7.52
CA PHE A 13 0.15 20.14 -7.67
C PHE A 13 0.92 19.33 -6.63
N VAL A 14 0.42 19.25 -5.38
CA VAL A 14 1.02 18.44 -4.31
C VAL A 14 0.92 16.95 -4.61
N ILE A 15 -0.24 16.48 -5.10
CA ILE A 15 -0.45 15.09 -5.51
C ILE A 15 0.49 14.72 -6.66
N LEU A 16 0.64 15.60 -7.65
CA LEU A 16 1.52 15.39 -8.79
C LEU A 16 2.99 15.30 -8.34
N LEU A 17 3.45 16.23 -7.51
CA LEU A 17 4.81 16.18 -6.96
C LEU A 17 5.05 14.93 -6.12
N SER A 18 4.11 14.56 -5.24
CA SER A 18 4.21 13.35 -4.41
C SER A 18 4.31 12.09 -5.27
N SER A 19 3.49 11.99 -6.32
CA SER A 19 3.51 10.85 -7.25
C SER A 19 4.83 10.77 -8.02
N LEU A 20 5.37 11.89 -8.48
CA LEU A 20 6.66 11.94 -9.17
C LEU A 20 7.81 11.54 -8.23
N SER A 21 7.82 12.06 -6.99
CA SER A 21 8.80 11.67 -5.98
C SER A 21 8.72 10.17 -5.66
N ALA A 22 7.51 9.62 -5.55
CA ALA A 22 7.31 8.19 -5.31
C ALA A 22 7.87 7.33 -6.46
N MET A 23 7.59 7.69 -7.72
CA MET A 23 8.14 6.99 -8.89
C MET A 23 9.67 7.04 -8.93
N LEU A 24 10.27 8.19 -8.64
CA LEU A 24 11.73 8.32 -8.59
C LEU A 24 12.33 7.42 -7.51
N LEU A 25 11.81 7.47 -6.28
CA LEU A 25 12.29 6.66 -5.16
C LEU A 25 12.12 5.16 -5.45
N GLN A 26 10.96 4.73 -5.95
CA GLN A 26 10.73 3.32 -6.33
C GLN A 26 11.70 2.87 -7.43
N SER A 27 11.96 3.70 -8.44
CA SER A 27 12.90 3.37 -9.52
C SER A 27 14.33 3.17 -8.99
N MET A 28 14.74 3.94 -7.97
CA MET A 28 16.04 3.79 -7.32
C MET A 28 16.11 2.52 -6.49
N THR A 29 15.06 2.18 -5.73
CA THR A 29 14.99 0.94 -4.95
C THR A 29 15.07 -0.30 -5.83
N VAL A 30 14.37 -0.29 -6.98
CA VAL A 30 14.43 -1.39 -7.96
C VAL A 30 15.84 -1.50 -8.55
N ARG A 31 16.46 -0.39 -8.95
CA ARG A 31 17.84 -0.39 -9.45
C ARG A 31 18.84 -0.88 -8.40
N LEU A 32 18.66 -0.50 -7.14
CA LEU A 32 19.47 -1.00 -6.04
C LEU A 32 19.34 -2.53 -5.94
N GLY A 33 18.11 -3.05 -5.86
CA GLY A 33 17.86 -4.49 -5.76
C GLY A 33 18.45 -5.30 -6.93
N ILE A 34 18.37 -4.78 -8.16
CA ILE A 34 18.97 -5.43 -9.34
C ILE A 34 20.50 -5.37 -9.32
N ALA A 35 21.09 -4.24 -8.92
CA ALA A 35 22.53 -4.02 -8.97
C ALA A 35 23.29 -4.72 -7.83
N THR A 36 22.73 -4.75 -6.62
CA THR A 36 23.38 -5.34 -5.44
C THR A 36 22.89 -6.74 -5.13
N GLY A 37 21.73 -7.15 -5.67
CA GLY A 37 21.06 -8.40 -5.30
C GLY A 37 20.51 -8.40 -3.86
N MET A 38 20.48 -7.24 -3.20
CA MET A 38 20.07 -7.09 -1.80
C MET A 38 18.84 -6.20 -1.70
N ASP A 39 17.95 -6.53 -0.76
CA ASP A 39 16.84 -5.64 -0.40
C ASP A 39 17.36 -4.39 0.32
N LEU A 40 16.59 -3.29 0.26
CA LEU A 40 16.95 -2.02 0.91
C LEU A 40 17.28 -2.22 2.40
N ALA A 41 16.52 -3.05 3.10
CA ALA A 41 16.75 -3.37 4.51
C ALA A 41 18.10 -4.08 4.74
N GLN A 42 18.51 -4.97 3.84
CA GLN A 42 19.78 -5.69 3.91
C GLN A 42 20.96 -4.75 3.62
N ALA A 43 20.82 -3.88 2.61
CA ALA A 43 21.81 -2.84 2.30
C ALA A 43 21.99 -1.90 3.50
N THR A 44 20.90 -1.36 4.06
CA THR A 44 20.94 -0.49 5.24
C THR A 44 21.57 -1.19 6.44
N LYS A 45 21.28 -2.47 6.69
CA LYS A 45 21.91 -3.26 7.76
C LYS A 45 23.41 -3.49 7.53
N HIS A 46 23.85 -3.62 6.28
CA HIS A 46 25.26 -3.79 5.94
C HIS A 46 26.08 -2.50 6.17
N TYR A 47 25.49 -1.33 5.91
CA TYR A 47 26.16 -0.04 6.08
C TYR A 47 26.00 0.58 7.49
N LEU A 48 25.02 0.13 8.29
CA LEU A 48 24.76 0.67 9.64
C LEU A 48 25.25 -0.24 10.78
N ASN A 49 25.59 0.39 11.90
CA ASN A 49 25.89 -0.32 13.14
C ASN A 49 24.64 -1.08 13.68
N LYS A 50 24.85 -2.25 14.29
CA LYS A 50 23.79 -3.12 14.86
C LYS A 50 22.67 -2.38 15.63
N PRO A 51 22.94 -1.42 16.55
CA PRO A 51 21.88 -0.71 17.26
C PRO A 51 21.04 0.19 16.34
N MET A 52 21.65 0.84 15.35
CA MET A 52 20.92 1.71 14.42
C MET A 52 20.02 0.89 13.49
N SER A 53 20.52 -0.26 13.00
CA SER A 53 19.70 -1.19 12.21
C SER A 53 18.46 -1.67 12.97
N PHE A 54 18.55 -1.84 14.30
CA PHE A 54 17.40 -2.24 15.11
C PHE A 54 16.35 -1.11 15.24
N ILE A 55 16.80 0.15 15.38
CA ILE A 55 15.90 1.32 15.39
C ILE A 55 15.16 1.42 14.05
N PHE A 56 15.87 1.32 12.92
CA PHE A 56 15.25 1.36 11.59
C PHE A 56 14.26 0.22 11.39
N TRP A 57 14.55 -0.97 11.92
CA TRP A 57 13.63 -2.10 11.89
C TRP A 57 12.34 -1.79 12.67
N ILE A 58 12.43 -1.23 13.87
CA ILE A 58 11.24 -0.82 14.65
C ILE A 58 10.41 0.23 13.90
N ILE A 59 11.06 1.24 13.30
CA ILE A 59 10.35 2.29 12.55
C ILE A 59 9.60 1.69 11.35
N ALA A 60 10.26 0.79 10.61
CA ALA A 60 9.65 0.11 9.48
C ALA A 60 8.45 -0.75 9.90
N GLU A 61 8.60 -1.51 10.99
CA GLU A 61 7.52 -2.33 11.55
C GLU A 61 6.31 -1.47 11.96
N LEU A 62 6.54 -0.36 12.66
CA LEU A 62 5.49 0.58 13.04
C LEU A 62 4.80 1.21 11.83
N ALA A 63 5.54 1.52 10.76
CA ALA A 63 4.98 2.05 9.53
C ALA A 63 4.04 1.03 8.84
N ILE A 64 4.45 -0.25 8.80
CA ILE A 64 3.64 -1.33 8.24
C ILE A 64 2.34 -1.50 9.04
N ILE A 65 2.43 -1.54 10.38
CA ILE A 65 1.25 -1.62 11.26
C ILE A 65 0.31 -0.43 11.03
N ALA A 66 0.85 0.78 10.86
CA ALA A 66 0.02 1.96 10.61
C ALA A 66 -0.72 1.89 9.26
N THR A 67 -0.06 1.38 8.21
CA THR A 67 -0.71 1.17 6.90
C THR A 67 -1.79 0.10 6.96
N ASP A 68 -1.53 -1.03 7.64
CA ASP A 68 -2.50 -2.12 7.81
C ASP A 68 -3.77 -1.64 8.57
N ILE A 69 -3.59 -0.87 9.65
CA ILE A 69 -4.71 -0.27 10.39
C ILE A 69 -5.56 0.63 9.48
N ALA A 70 -4.92 1.44 8.63
CA ALA A 70 -5.65 2.33 7.71
C ALA A 70 -6.45 1.55 6.66
N GLU A 71 -5.91 0.44 6.15
CA GLU A 71 -6.56 -0.44 5.18
C GLU A 71 -7.78 -1.16 5.78
N VAL A 72 -7.64 -1.69 7.00
CA VAL A 72 -8.74 -2.35 7.73
C VAL A 72 -9.88 -1.37 8.00
N ILE A 73 -9.57 -0.15 8.46
CA ILE A 73 -10.59 0.87 8.73
C ILE A 73 -11.29 1.30 7.43
N GLY A 74 -10.53 1.54 6.36
CA GLY A 74 -11.08 1.94 5.06
C GLY A 74 -12.01 0.89 4.47
N SER A 75 -11.62 -0.38 4.54
CA SER A 75 -12.41 -1.51 4.04
C SER A 75 -13.67 -1.75 4.89
N ALA A 76 -13.57 -1.63 6.21
CA ALA A 76 -14.74 -1.74 7.09
C ALA A 76 -15.78 -0.65 6.82
N ILE A 77 -15.35 0.60 6.61
CA ILE A 77 -16.24 1.71 6.24
C ILE A 77 -16.85 1.51 4.85
N ALA A 78 -16.09 0.99 3.89
CA ALA A 78 -16.60 0.69 2.55
C ALA A 78 -17.69 -0.39 2.57
N LEU A 79 -17.53 -1.43 3.39
CA LEU A 79 -18.54 -2.49 3.55
C LEU A 79 -19.80 -1.99 4.26
N ASP A 80 -19.65 -1.14 5.28
CA ASP A 80 -20.76 -0.48 5.97
C ASP A 80 -21.60 0.35 4.99
N LEU A 81 -20.96 1.14 4.13
CA LEU A 81 -21.64 1.96 3.12
C LEU A 81 -22.28 1.18 1.97
N LEU A 82 -21.70 0.04 1.56
CA LEU A 82 -22.16 -0.71 0.39
C LEU A 82 -23.26 -1.72 0.72
N PHE A 83 -23.23 -2.30 1.92
CA PHE A 83 -24.08 -3.43 2.29
C PHE A 83 -24.82 -3.22 3.64
N ASP A 84 -24.70 -2.05 4.29
CA ASP A 84 -25.26 -1.78 5.63
C ASP A 84 -24.81 -2.81 6.68
N ILE A 85 -23.60 -3.35 6.52
CA ILE A 85 -23.03 -4.36 7.42
C ILE A 85 -22.29 -3.63 8.57
N PRO A 86 -22.59 -3.95 9.84
CA PRO A 86 -21.97 -3.27 10.98
C PRO A 86 -20.44 -3.42 10.97
N LEU A 87 -19.72 -2.35 11.33
CA LEU A 87 -18.25 -2.28 11.34
C LEU A 87 -17.55 -3.49 11.98
N LEU A 88 -18.12 -4.06 13.05
CA LEU A 88 -17.55 -5.22 13.73
C LEU A 88 -17.45 -6.45 12.81
N VAL A 89 -18.47 -6.64 11.95
CA VAL A 89 -18.50 -7.73 10.97
C VAL A 89 -17.62 -7.39 9.77
N GLY A 90 -17.58 -6.13 9.35
CA GLY A 90 -16.65 -5.66 8.32
C GLY A 90 -15.18 -5.91 8.68
N ALA A 91 -14.77 -5.62 9.92
CA ALA A 91 -13.41 -5.89 10.41
C ALA A 91 -13.08 -7.39 10.53
N LEU A 92 -14.07 -8.26 10.73
CA LEU A 92 -13.85 -9.72 10.68
C LEU A 92 -13.65 -10.21 9.25
N ILE A 93 -14.31 -9.58 8.27
CA ILE A 93 -14.15 -9.91 6.85
C ILE A 93 -12.76 -9.48 6.35
N THR A 94 -12.21 -8.35 6.80
CA THR A 94 -10.86 -7.93 6.40
C THR A 94 -9.76 -8.90 6.88
N VAL A 95 -9.97 -9.59 8.01
CA VAL A 95 -9.08 -10.69 8.44
C VAL A 95 -9.12 -11.85 7.44
N LEU A 96 -10.29 -12.14 6.87
CA LEU A 96 -10.44 -13.15 5.82
C LEU A 96 -9.70 -12.75 4.54
N ASP A 97 -9.58 -11.45 4.26
CA ASP A 97 -8.87 -10.93 3.09
C ASP A 97 -7.37 -11.29 3.12
N VAL A 98 -6.74 -11.26 4.29
CA VAL A 98 -5.34 -11.73 4.47
C VAL A 98 -5.21 -13.22 4.11
N PHE A 99 -6.17 -14.05 4.51
CA PHE A 99 -6.20 -15.46 4.12
C PHE A 99 -6.44 -15.64 2.61
N LEU A 100 -7.28 -14.81 2.02
CA LEU A 100 -7.56 -14.80 0.58
C LEU A 100 -6.30 -14.43 -0.21
N LEU A 101 -5.53 -13.43 0.24
CA LEU A 101 -4.26 -13.02 -0.36
C LEU A 101 -3.23 -14.15 -0.29
N LEU A 102 -3.07 -14.80 0.88
CA LEU A 102 -2.18 -15.96 1.03
C LEU A 102 -2.60 -17.13 0.13
N PHE A 103 -3.90 -17.37 -0.02
CA PHE A 103 -4.43 -18.40 -0.92
C PHE A 103 -4.15 -18.06 -2.39
N ILE A 104 -4.30 -16.80 -2.78
CA ILE A 104 -4.02 -16.29 -4.13
C ILE A 104 -2.52 -16.37 -4.46
N MET A 105 -1.62 -16.10 -3.50
CA MET A 105 -0.17 -16.29 -3.68
C MET A 105 0.19 -17.72 -4.09
N ARG A 106 -0.57 -18.72 -3.65
CA ARG A 106 -0.35 -20.13 -4.04
C ARG A 106 -0.71 -20.43 -5.50
N PHE A 107 -1.54 -19.60 -6.14
CA PHE A 107 -2.02 -19.83 -7.52
C PHE A 107 -1.10 -19.28 -8.63
N GLY A 108 0.00 -18.60 -8.25
CA GLY A 108 1.06 -18.15 -9.15
C GLY A 108 1.01 -16.66 -9.51
N PHE A 109 2.16 -15.98 -9.42
CA PHE A 109 2.34 -14.53 -9.58
C PHE A 109 1.68 -13.92 -10.83
N ARG A 110 1.70 -14.62 -11.97
CA ARG A 110 1.15 -14.09 -13.24
C ARG A 110 -0.37 -13.88 -13.20
N LYS A 111 -1.11 -14.64 -12.39
CA LYS A 111 -2.57 -14.47 -12.26
C LYS A 111 -2.92 -13.29 -11.35
N ILE A 112 -2.10 -13.03 -10.34
CA ILE A 112 -2.27 -11.93 -9.39
C ILE A 112 -2.11 -10.58 -10.11
N GLU A 113 -1.06 -10.47 -10.93
CA GLU A 113 -0.77 -9.26 -11.71
C GLU A 113 -1.94 -8.90 -12.65
N ALA A 114 -2.56 -9.89 -13.29
CA ALA A 114 -3.73 -9.68 -14.14
C ALA A 114 -4.98 -9.21 -13.36
N ILE A 115 -5.19 -9.75 -12.15
CA ILE A 115 -6.32 -9.36 -11.28
C ILE A 115 -6.15 -7.91 -10.82
N VAL A 116 -4.96 -7.55 -10.33
CA VAL A 116 -4.63 -6.19 -9.89
C VAL A 116 -4.76 -5.20 -11.05
N GLY A 117 -4.24 -5.55 -12.23
CA GLY A 117 -4.35 -4.70 -13.43
C GLY A 117 -5.80 -4.45 -13.84
N THR A 118 -6.66 -5.48 -13.76
CA THR A 118 -8.09 -5.34 -14.07
C THR A 118 -8.80 -4.46 -13.05
N LEU A 119 -8.47 -4.59 -11.76
CA LEU A 119 -9.04 -3.77 -10.68
C LEU A 119 -8.70 -2.28 -10.86
N ILE A 120 -7.42 -1.97 -11.15
CA ILE A 120 -6.96 -0.60 -11.40
C ILE A 120 -7.69 0.01 -12.61
N PHE A 121 -7.86 -0.77 -13.68
CA PHE A 121 -8.55 -0.31 -14.89
C PHE A 121 -10.03 0.01 -14.60
N TYR A 122 -10.72 -0.85 -13.85
CA TYR A 122 -12.10 -0.64 -13.44
C TYR A 122 -12.27 0.62 -12.57
N CYS A 123 -11.42 0.78 -11.55
CA CYS A 123 -11.44 1.98 -10.69
C CYS A 123 -11.19 3.27 -11.50
N THR A 124 -10.27 3.22 -12.47
CA THR A 124 -10.00 4.37 -13.35
C THR A 124 -11.20 4.72 -14.23
N GLY A 125 -11.87 3.71 -14.79
CA GLY A 125 -13.05 3.91 -15.63
C GLY A 125 -14.22 4.53 -14.87
N TYR A 126 -14.45 4.11 -13.63
CA TYR A 126 -15.54 4.65 -12.80
C TYR A 126 -15.30 6.10 -12.37
N PHE A 127 -14.05 6.53 -12.21
CA PHE A 127 -13.72 7.93 -11.88
C PHE A 127 -13.84 8.89 -13.08
N TYR A 128 -13.84 8.37 -14.31
CA TYR A 128 -13.93 9.16 -15.54
C TYR A 128 -15.38 9.35 -16.05
N ILE A 129 -16.31 8.50 -15.60
CA ILE A 129 -17.77 8.68 -15.77
C ILE A 129 -18.31 9.65 -14.72
#